data_AF-A0A2M8DG91-F1
#
_entry.id   AF-A0A2M8DG91-F1
#
_cell.length_a   1.000
_cell.length_b   1.000
_cell.length_c   1.000
_cell.angle_alpha   90.00
_cell.angle_beta   90.00
_cell.angle_gamma   90.00
#
_symmetry.space_group_name_H-M   'P 1'
#
loop_
_entity.id
_entity.type
_entity.pdbx_description
1 polymer ?
#
loop_
_entity_poly.entity_id
_entity_poly.type
_entity_poly.pdbx_seq_one_letter_code
_entity_poly.pdbx_strand_id
1 'polypeptide(L)'
;FAGTKGGSDAVTSRSLVEVVQAIDGAGGLAIPAHVDGPKGVFQETSGTTLKQVLACASIFAMEVVDPTRPKPQLYLDRKLAWTEVLGSDSHHPSGTRSPGSHFTWIKMGTPSLDGLRLALLDGPLSAQRSDLNADDPNRHASLVLESIEITQARYMGRAQSFTVQLNPWLNALIGGRGTGKSTLVEFLRIAMRREAEIPEALKADLLKYRTVYANRDDDGVLTKDTRFMVTYRKDHARFRLQWTPSGEVDPIQEERADGTWARVEGDLQQRFPVRIYSQKQIFQLAKAPLALLRIVDDAPKVGRHAWEERWKEEETRFLSLRAKAREIDAGLSEEPRLRGELDDVTRKLAVFESAGHAEVLNGFQKRQRQQHAVEAWGTSWADSGERIRQLAGELFPDPLDASALDLGSPQDAMLHERAQAAHQSLDAIRLALAELARRTDEVIARWKLDRDGSA
;
A
#
# COMPACT_ATOMS: atom_id res chain seq x y z
N PHE A 1 -35.43 -8.67 -53.80
CA PHE A 1 -35.21 -10.05 -53.32
C PHE A 1 -36.32 -10.91 -53.89
N ALA A 2 -35.98 -11.97 -54.62
CA ALA A 2 -36.95 -12.86 -55.25
C ALA A 2 -37.14 -14.18 -54.47
N GLY A 3 -36.52 -14.32 -53.30
CA GLY A 3 -36.66 -15.49 -52.45
C GLY A 3 -37.82 -15.40 -51.47
N THR A 4 -38.08 -16.50 -50.78
CA THR A 4 -39.04 -16.60 -49.68
C THR A 4 -38.44 -15.99 -48.41
N LYS A 5 -39.17 -15.08 -47.73
CA LYS A 5 -38.73 -14.55 -46.42
C LYS A 5 -38.54 -15.71 -45.45
N GLY A 6 -37.36 -15.80 -44.82
CA GLY A 6 -37.00 -16.87 -43.88
C GLY A 6 -36.38 -18.11 -44.51
N GLY A 7 -36.25 -18.20 -45.83
CA GLY A 7 -35.50 -19.26 -46.51
C GLY A 7 -34.01 -18.93 -46.62
N SER A 8 -33.13 -19.93 -46.41
CA SER A 8 -31.67 -19.82 -46.48
C SER A 8 -31.08 -20.06 -47.86
N ASP A 9 -31.85 -20.62 -48.79
CA ASP A 9 -31.32 -21.18 -50.04
C ASP A 9 -31.43 -20.22 -51.23
N ALA A 10 -32.09 -19.08 -51.04
CA ALA A 10 -32.27 -18.09 -52.09
C ALA A 10 -31.00 -17.25 -52.27
N VAL A 11 -30.41 -17.32 -53.46
CA VAL A 11 -29.26 -16.50 -53.86
C VAL A 11 -29.72 -15.21 -54.56
N THR A 12 -28.91 -14.16 -54.45
CA THR A 12 -29.15 -12.91 -55.18
C THR A 12 -28.84 -13.07 -56.67
N SER A 13 -29.62 -12.41 -57.53
CA SER A 13 -29.32 -12.30 -58.97
C SER A 13 -28.35 -11.16 -59.31
N ARG A 14 -28.02 -10.32 -58.31
CA ARG A 14 -27.05 -9.23 -58.47
C ARG A 14 -25.63 -9.76 -58.34
N SER A 15 -24.71 -9.13 -59.07
CA SER A 15 -23.27 -9.39 -58.94
C SER A 15 -22.75 -8.99 -57.56
N LEU A 16 -21.61 -9.56 -57.16
CA LEU A 16 -20.96 -9.22 -55.88
C LEU A 16 -20.71 -7.71 -55.75
N VAL A 17 -20.26 -7.06 -56.82
CA VAL A 17 -19.96 -5.62 -56.84
C VAL A 17 -21.23 -4.79 -56.61
N GLU A 18 -22.36 -5.15 -57.24
CA GLU A 18 -23.63 -4.46 -57.02
C GLU A 18 -24.16 -4.63 -55.60
N VAL A 19 -23.93 -5.80 -55.00
CA VAL A 19 -24.29 -6.05 -53.59
C VAL A 19 -23.43 -5.19 -52.66
N VAL A 20 -22.12 -5.15 -52.88
CA VAL A 20 -21.19 -4.33 -52.09
C VAL A 20 -21.54 -2.84 -52.19
N GLN A 21 -21.84 -2.34 -53.40
CA GLN A 21 -22.26 -0.95 -53.61
C GLN A 21 -23.59 -0.63 -52.92
N ALA A 22 -24.54 -1.58 -52.88
CA ALA A 22 -25.79 -1.40 -52.17
C ALA A 22 -25.58 -1.35 -50.64
N ILE A 23 -24.67 -2.17 -50.10
CA ILE A 23 -24.28 -2.15 -48.69
C ILE A 23 -23.65 -0.79 -48.34
N ASP A 24 -22.67 -0.36 -49.14
CA ASP A 24 -21.97 0.92 -48.96
C ASP A 24 -22.93 2.12 -49.07
N GLY A 25 -23.84 2.11 -50.06
CA GLY A 25 -24.88 3.13 -50.22
C GLY A 25 -25.90 3.18 -49.07
N ALA A 26 -26.02 2.09 -48.30
CA ALA A 26 -26.80 2.06 -47.05
C ALA A 26 -25.96 2.43 -45.81
N GLY A 27 -24.70 2.82 -45.97
CA GLY A 27 -23.75 3.14 -44.90
C GLY A 27 -23.10 1.92 -44.25
N GLY A 28 -23.34 0.72 -44.77
CA GLY A 28 -22.80 -0.54 -44.25
C GLY A 28 -21.34 -0.78 -44.64
N LEU A 29 -20.81 -1.91 -44.15
CA LEU A 29 -19.46 -2.38 -44.41
C LEU A 29 -19.54 -3.78 -45.04
N ALA A 30 -19.01 -3.93 -46.25
CA ALA A 30 -18.94 -5.22 -46.91
C ALA A 30 -17.58 -5.87 -46.63
N ILE A 31 -17.61 -6.95 -45.86
CA ILE A 31 -16.42 -7.77 -45.57
C ILE A 31 -16.67 -9.16 -46.18
N PRO A 32 -15.97 -9.52 -47.27
CA PRO A 32 -16.05 -10.86 -47.83
C PRO A 32 -15.60 -11.89 -46.79
N ALA A 33 -16.48 -12.83 -46.47
CA ALA A 33 -16.23 -13.90 -45.52
C ALA A 33 -15.32 -14.97 -46.11
N HIS A 34 -14.50 -15.60 -45.25
CA HIS A 34 -13.67 -16.78 -45.54
C HIS A 34 -13.05 -16.81 -46.95
N VAL A 35 -12.42 -15.72 -47.40
CA VAL A 35 -12.08 -15.51 -48.82
C VAL A 35 -11.23 -16.62 -49.44
N ASP A 36 -10.43 -17.27 -48.61
CA ASP A 36 -9.50 -18.35 -48.91
C ASP A 36 -10.10 -19.75 -48.70
N GLY A 37 -11.29 -19.87 -48.11
CA GLY A 37 -12.01 -21.11 -47.82
C GLY A 37 -13.00 -21.54 -48.91
N PRO A 38 -13.73 -22.66 -48.72
CA PRO A 38 -14.75 -23.12 -49.65
C PRO A 38 -15.81 -22.05 -49.90
N LYS A 39 -16.21 -21.83 -51.15
CA LYS A 39 -17.12 -20.73 -51.56
C LYS A 39 -16.59 -19.31 -51.34
N GLY A 40 -15.34 -19.16 -50.88
CA GLY A 40 -14.66 -17.90 -50.70
C GLY A 40 -14.32 -17.25 -52.05
N VAL A 41 -14.24 -15.91 -52.07
CA VAL A 41 -14.08 -15.15 -53.32
C VAL A 41 -12.77 -15.48 -54.05
N PHE A 42 -11.69 -15.85 -53.35
CA PHE A 42 -10.43 -16.24 -53.99
C PHE A 42 -10.45 -17.68 -54.53
N GLN A 43 -11.43 -18.51 -54.15
CA GLN A 43 -11.62 -19.86 -54.68
C GLN A 43 -12.62 -19.90 -55.84
N GLU A 44 -13.74 -19.18 -55.71
CA GLU A 44 -14.85 -19.24 -56.68
C GLU A 44 -14.68 -18.28 -57.86
N THR A 45 -13.92 -17.19 -57.69
CA THR A 45 -13.78 -16.18 -58.74
C THR A 45 -12.37 -16.17 -59.34
N SER A 46 -12.31 -16.06 -60.66
CA SER A 46 -11.05 -15.97 -61.41
C SER A 46 -11.18 -14.97 -62.57
N GLY A 47 -10.06 -14.63 -63.19
CA GLY A 47 -10.01 -13.77 -64.38
C GLY A 47 -10.72 -12.41 -64.20
N THR A 48 -11.65 -12.10 -65.09
CA THR A 48 -12.34 -10.80 -65.13
C THR A 48 -13.21 -10.54 -63.91
N THR A 49 -13.90 -11.56 -63.39
CA THR A 49 -14.79 -11.41 -62.22
C THR A 49 -13.99 -11.03 -60.98
N LEU A 50 -12.88 -11.74 -60.71
CA LEU A 50 -11.99 -11.39 -59.62
C LEU A 50 -11.41 -9.98 -59.81
N LYS A 51 -11.03 -9.61 -61.05
CA LYS A 51 -10.53 -8.25 -61.36
C LYS A 51 -11.53 -7.15 -61.02
N GLN A 52 -12.84 -7.38 -61.20
CA GLN A 52 -13.89 -6.44 -60.84
C GLN A 52 -14.05 -6.33 -59.33
N VAL A 53 -14.04 -7.45 -58.61
CA VAL A 53 -14.11 -7.46 -57.14
C VAL A 53 -12.92 -6.72 -56.53
N LEU A 54 -11.71 -7.04 -56.98
CA LEU A 54 -10.47 -6.37 -56.55
C LEU A 54 -10.36 -4.90 -56.98
N ALA A 55 -11.27 -4.40 -57.83
CA ALA A 55 -11.36 -3.00 -58.22
C ALA A 55 -12.40 -2.22 -57.41
N CYS A 56 -13.20 -2.90 -56.58
CA CYS A 56 -14.24 -2.26 -55.79
C CYS A 56 -13.61 -1.54 -54.59
N ALA A 57 -13.63 -0.20 -54.61
CA ALA A 57 -13.06 0.63 -53.55
C ALA A 57 -13.78 0.48 -52.19
N SER A 58 -15.05 0.07 -52.21
CA SER A 58 -15.83 -0.17 -51.00
C SER A 58 -15.43 -1.47 -50.27
N ILE A 59 -14.53 -2.28 -50.83
CA ILE A 59 -13.91 -3.43 -50.16
C ILE A 59 -12.48 -3.04 -49.75
N PHE A 60 -12.24 -3.01 -48.45
CA PHE A 60 -10.92 -2.73 -47.86
C PHE A 60 -10.59 -3.63 -46.67
N ALA A 61 -11.45 -4.62 -46.39
CA ALA A 61 -11.21 -5.67 -45.41
C ALA A 61 -11.77 -6.99 -45.92
N MET A 62 -11.22 -8.10 -45.45
CA MET A 62 -11.62 -9.46 -45.81
C MET A 62 -11.36 -10.41 -44.65
N GLU A 63 -12.19 -11.44 -44.50
CA GLU A 63 -11.89 -12.50 -43.56
C GLU A 63 -11.01 -13.56 -44.21
N VAL A 64 -9.84 -13.81 -43.62
CA VAL A 64 -8.90 -14.84 -44.04
C VAL A 64 -8.84 -15.92 -42.98
N VAL A 65 -9.23 -17.13 -43.33
CA VAL A 65 -9.24 -18.28 -42.42
C VAL A 65 -7.82 -18.73 -42.12
N ASP A 66 -7.04 -18.96 -43.16
CA ASP A 66 -5.67 -19.47 -43.09
C ASP A 66 -4.73 -18.45 -43.73
N PRO A 67 -4.02 -17.64 -42.92
CA PRO A 67 -3.13 -16.59 -43.43
C PRO A 67 -1.94 -17.14 -44.22
N THR A 68 -1.67 -18.45 -44.13
CA THR A 68 -0.58 -19.11 -44.87
C THR A 68 -0.97 -19.43 -46.31
N ARG A 69 -2.27 -19.41 -46.66
CA ARG A 69 -2.72 -19.65 -48.03
C ARG A 69 -2.26 -18.52 -48.95
N PRO A 70 -1.66 -18.85 -50.12
CA PRO A 70 -1.22 -17.83 -51.06
C PRO A 70 -2.44 -17.07 -51.60
N LYS A 71 -2.33 -15.75 -51.61
CA LYS A 71 -3.33 -14.87 -52.23
C LYS A 71 -3.21 -14.95 -53.76
N PRO A 72 -4.30 -14.76 -54.53
CA PRO A 72 -4.23 -14.77 -55.99
C PRO A 72 -3.22 -13.76 -56.54
N GLN A 73 -2.50 -14.11 -57.61
CA GLN A 73 -1.49 -13.23 -58.22
C GLN A 73 -2.06 -11.85 -58.57
N LEU A 74 -3.31 -11.80 -59.03
CA LEU A 74 -4.01 -10.55 -59.36
C LEU A 74 -4.19 -9.60 -58.15
N TYR A 75 -4.32 -10.13 -56.94
CA TYR A 75 -4.36 -9.35 -55.70
C TYR A 75 -2.98 -8.73 -55.41
N LEU A 76 -1.92 -9.54 -55.57
CA LEU A 76 -0.53 -9.12 -55.35
C LEU A 76 -0.08 -8.07 -56.38
N ASP A 77 -0.39 -8.27 -57.66
CA ASP A 77 -0.03 -7.37 -58.76
C ASP A 77 -0.65 -5.96 -58.57
N ARG A 78 -1.84 -5.91 -57.97
CA ARG A 78 -2.54 -4.67 -57.62
C ARG A 78 -2.03 -4.00 -56.35
N LYS A 79 -1.15 -4.68 -55.60
CA LYS A 79 -0.60 -4.20 -54.32
C LYS A 79 -1.70 -3.81 -53.33
N LEU A 80 -2.78 -4.58 -53.30
CA LEU A 80 -3.88 -4.36 -52.36
C LEU A 80 -3.43 -4.70 -50.94
N ALA A 81 -3.90 -3.91 -49.98
CA ALA A 81 -3.63 -4.07 -48.55
C ALA A 81 -4.94 -4.12 -47.78
N TRP A 82 -5.87 -4.98 -48.20
CA TRP A 82 -7.11 -5.20 -47.47
C TRP A 82 -6.80 -5.76 -46.09
N THR A 83 -7.47 -5.21 -45.09
CA THR A 83 -7.30 -5.62 -43.70
C THR A 83 -7.84 -7.02 -43.49
N GLU A 84 -6.97 -7.90 -43.01
CA GLU A 84 -7.32 -9.28 -42.72
C GLU A 84 -7.95 -9.38 -41.34
N VAL A 85 -9.22 -9.77 -41.33
CA VAL A 85 -9.98 -10.04 -40.12
C VAL A 85 -10.27 -11.53 -39.98
N LEU A 86 -10.79 -11.88 -38.82
CA LEU A 86 -11.18 -13.22 -38.41
C LEU A 86 -12.41 -13.13 -37.52
N GLY A 87 -13.35 -14.06 -37.69
CA GLY A 87 -14.61 -14.09 -36.94
C GLY A 87 -15.71 -13.23 -37.56
N SER A 88 -15.62 -12.95 -38.86
CA SER A 88 -16.68 -12.21 -39.58
C SER A 88 -17.86 -13.10 -39.96
N ASP A 89 -17.63 -14.41 -40.06
CA ASP A 89 -18.62 -15.42 -40.43
C ASP A 89 -18.71 -16.52 -39.35
N SER A 90 -19.71 -16.38 -38.47
CA SER A 90 -20.13 -17.41 -37.53
C SER A 90 -21.56 -17.84 -37.83
N HIS A 91 -21.72 -19.07 -38.30
CA HIS A 91 -22.98 -19.61 -38.80
C HIS A 91 -23.51 -20.79 -37.99
N HIS A 92 -22.83 -21.19 -36.91
CA HIS A 92 -23.31 -22.22 -35.98
C HIS A 92 -23.10 -21.81 -34.52
N PRO A 93 -24.09 -22.02 -33.63
CA PRO A 93 -23.96 -21.70 -32.20
C PRO A 93 -23.00 -22.63 -31.45
N SER A 94 -22.60 -23.75 -32.05
CA SER A 94 -21.73 -24.78 -31.46
C SER A 94 -20.65 -25.23 -32.43
N GLY A 95 -19.57 -25.81 -31.90
CA GLY A 95 -18.45 -26.32 -32.69
C GLY A 95 -17.28 -25.34 -32.78
N THR A 96 -16.36 -25.61 -33.70
CA THR A 96 -15.08 -24.90 -33.79
C THR A 96 -15.21 -23.44 -34.23
N ARG A 97 -16.28 -23.08 -34.97
CA ARG A 97 -16.59 -21.69 -35.39
C ARG A 97 -17.82 -21.10 -34.70
N SER A 98 -18.00 -21.44 -33.43
CA SER A 98 -19.00 -20.81 -32.57
C SER A 98 -18.70 -19.32 -32.35
N PRO A 99 -19.72 -18.48 -32.07
CA PRO A 99 -19.51 -17.07 -31.78
C PRO A 99 -18.47 -16.86 -30.67
N GLY A 100 -17.48 -16.01 -30.93
CA GLY A 100 -16.40 -15.71 -29.98
C GLY A 100 -15.24 -16.73 -29.97
N SER A 101 -15.33 -17.85 -30.69
CA SER A 101 -14.20 -18.80 -30.80
C SER A 101 -13.04 -18.24 -31.61
N HIS A 102 -13.34 -17.35 -32.56
CA HIS A 102 -12.36 -16.58 -33.32
C HIS A 102 -12.85 -15.14 -33.41
N PHE A 103 -11.94 -14.18 -33.33
CA PHE A 103 -12.29 -12.77 -33.32
C PHE A 103 -11.11 -11.91 -33.79
N THR A 104 -11.39 -10.64 -34.04
CA THR A 104 -10.38 -9.61 -34.33
C THR A 104 -10.56 -8.49 -33.33
N TRP A 105 -9.49 -8.17 -32.61
CA TRP A 105 -9.41 -6.96 -31.81
C TRP A 105 -9.39 -5.75 -32.73
N ILE A 106 -10.28 -4.80 -32.47
CA ILE A 106 -10.37 -3.55 -33.23
C ILE A 106 -10.11 -2.38 -32.29
N LYS A 107 -9.12 -1.55 -32.63
CA LYS A 107 -8.78 -0.33 -31.92
C LYS A 107 -9.68 0.81 -32.41
N MET A 108 -10.63 1.21 -31.58
CA MET A 108 -11.50 2.36 -31.83
C MET A 108 -11.92 3.00 -30.51
N GLY A 109 -12.28 4.29 -30.54
CA GLY A 109 -12.70 5.02 -29.34
C GLY A 109 -14.07 4.57 -28.84
N THR A 110 -15.10 4.80 -29.65
CA THR A 110 -16.47 4.35 -29.36
C THR A 110 -16.89 3.34 -30.44
N PRO A 111 -17.37 2.14 -30.07
CA PRO A 111 -17.87 1.17 -31.04
C PRO A 111 -18.95 1.77 -31.94
N SER A 112 -18.63 1.90 -33.22
CA SER A 112 -19.50 2.52 -34.23
C SER A 112 -19.09 2.00 -35.61
N LEU A 113 -20.00 2.03 -36.59
CA LEU A 113 -19.68 1.62 -37.95
C LEU A 113 -18.59 2.49 -38.57
N ASP A 114 -18.61 3.81 -38.33
CA ASP A 114 -17.57 4.71 -38.83
C ASP A 114 -16.22 4.48 -38.13
N GLY A 115 -16.23 4.20 -36.82
CA GLY A 115 -15.01 3.82 -36.09
C GLY A 115 -14.43 2.51 -36.61
N LEU A 116 -15.27 1.50 -36.88
CA LEU A 116 -14.85 0.24 -37.49
C LEU A 116 -14.32 0.45 -38.91
N ARG A 117 -14.99 1.28 -39.73
CA ARG A 117 -14.53 1.65 -41.07
C ARG A 117 -13.12 2.24 -41.03
N LEU A 118 -12.89 3.21 -40.15
CA LEU A 118 -11.58 3.84 -39.99
C LEU A 118 -10.51 2.84 -39.51
N ALA A 119 -10.83 2.03 -38.50
CA ALA A 119 -9.91 1.02 -37.99
C ALA A 119 -9.52 -0.03 -39.03
N LEU A 120 -10.47 -0.44 -39.87
CA LEU A 120 -10.20 -1.35 -40.99
C LEU A 120 -9.43 -0.68 -42.14
N LEU A 121 -9.49 0.65 -42.30
CA LEU A 121 -8.63 1.37 -43.25
C LEU A 121 -7.18 1.51 -42.73
N ASP A 122 -7.01 1.65 -41.42
CA ASP A 122 -5.70 1.67 -40.75
C ASP A 122 -5.01 0.30 -40.73
N GLY A 123 -5.79 -0.77 -40.95
CA GLY A 123 -5.33 -2.15 -41.04
C GLY A 123 -4.57 -2.64 -39.82
N PRO A 124 -3.34 -3.19 -39.95
CA PRO A 124 -2.62 -3.79 -38.81
C PRO A 124 -2.36 -2.85 -37.62
N LEU A 125 -2.47 -1.52 -37.81
CA LEU A 125 -2.34 -0.54 -36.73
C LEU A 125 -3.54 -0.52 -35.79
N SER A 126 -4.70 -0.96 -36.29
CA SER A 126 -5.99 -0.87 -35.60
C SER A 126 -6.80 -2.18 -35.63
N ALA A 127 -6.29 -3.24 -36.27
CA ALA A 127 -6.89 -4.57 -36.31
C ALA A 127 -5.86 -5.64 -35.98
N GLN A 128 -6.19 -6.52 -35.05
CA GLN A 128 -5.33 -7.63 -34.61
C GLN A 128 -6.16 -8.90 -34.46
N ARG A 129 -5.86 -9.92 -35.27
CA ARG A 129 -6.55 -11.21 -35.23
C ARG A 129 -6.20 -11.99 -33.96
N SER A 130 -7.17 -12.75 -33.44
CA SER A 130 -7.00 -13.55 -32.21
C SER A 130 -6.02 -14.71 -32.36
N ASP A 131 -5.74 -15.16 -33.58
CA ASP A 131 -4.84 -16.28 -33.89
C ASP A 131 -3.38 -15.86 -34.12
N LEU A 132 -3.10 -14.56 -34.24
CA LEU A 132 -1.74 -14.06 -34.44
C LEU A 132 -1.04 -13.69 -33.12
N ASN A 133 -1.79 -13.31 -32.10
CA ASN A 133 -1.27 -12.87 -30.81
C ASN A 133 -2.18 -13.37 -29.68
N ALA A 134 -1.59 -14.06 -28.70
CA ALA A 134 -2.33 -14.59 -27.55
C ALA A 134 -2.62 -13.54 -26.47
N ASP A 135 -1.88 -12.42 -26.46
CA ASP A 135 -2.03 -11.39 -25.44
C ASP A 135 -3.23 -10.47 -25.74
N ASP A 136 -3.99 -10.16 -24.69
CA ASP A 136 -5.06 -9.16 -24.73
C ASP A 136 -4.43 -7.76 -24.93
N PRO A 137 -4.69 -7.08 -26.07
CA PRO A 137 -4.13 -5.76 -26.35
C PRO A 137 -4.67 -4.67 -25.40
N ASN A 138 -5.75 -4.93 -24.66
CA ASN A 138 -6.27 -4.02 -23.64
C ASN A 138 -5.55 -4.16 -22.30
N ARG A 139 -4.71 -5.18 -22.12
CA ARG A 139 -3.91 -5.34 -20.91
C ARG A 139 -2.82 -4.27 -20.88
N HIS A 140 -2.81 -3.50 -19.80
CA HIS A 140 -1.84 -2.42 -19.59
C HIS A 140 -1.20 -2.53 -18.19
N ALA A 141 -0.22 -1.68 -17.91
CA ALA A 141 0.51 -1.68 -16.64
C ALA A 141 -0.45 -1.54 -15.43
N SER A 142 -0.04 -2.06 -14.27
CA SER A 142 -0.82 -1.98 -13.02
C SER A 142 -0.96 -0.55 -12.49
N LEU A 143 -0.02 0.31 -12.86
CA LEU A 143 0.07 1.72 -12.46
C LEU A 143 -0.39 2.63 -13.60
N VAL A 144 -1.48 3.38 -13.40
CA VAL A 144 -2.05 4.25 -14.43
C VAL A 144 -2.61 5.54 -13.83
N LEU A 145 -2.37 6.66 -14.50
CA LEU A 145 -3.12 7.89 -14.31
C LEU A 145 -4.39 7.81 -15.17
N GLU A 146 -5.55 7.75 -14.53
CA GLU A 146 -6.84 7.66 -15.24
C GLU A 146 -7.39 9.05 -15.59
N SER A 147 -7.20 10.03 -14.70
CA SER A 147 -7.67 11.39 -14.97
C SER A 147 -7.00 12.43 -14.10
N ILE A 148 -7.09 13.68 -14.55
CA ILE A 148 -6.83 14.88 -13.77
C ILE A 148 -8.03 15.81 -13.86
N GLU A 149 -8.50 16.28 -12.73
CA GLU A 149 -9.57 17.27 -12.58
C GLU A 149 -9.02 18.53 -11.89
N ILE A 150 -9.34 19.68 -12.47
CA ILE A 150 -8.91 21.00 -12.00
C ILE A 150 -10.15 21.87 -11.78
N THR A 151 -10.28 22.38 -10.56
CA THR A 151 -11.39 23.25 -10.14
C THR A 151 -10.84 24.57 -9.62
N GLN A 152 -11.49 25.68 -9.99
CA GLN A 152 -11.18 27.04 -9.52
C GLN A 152 -9.71 27.48 -9.68
N ALA A 153 -8.95 27.02 -10.68
CA ALA A 153 -7.69 27.67 -11.02
C ALA A 153 -7.96 29.00 -11.75
N ARG A 154 -7.02 29.94 -11.75
CA ARG A 154 -7.24 31.32 -12.25
C ARG A 154 -7.81 31.34 -13.67
N TYR A 155 -7.24 30.52 -14.56
CA TYR A 155 -7.57 30.43 -15.98
C TYR A 155 -8.12 29.05 -16.41
N MET A 156 -8.45 28.17 -15.46
CA MET A 156 -8.89 26.79 -15.76
C MET A 156 -9.85 26.28 -14.68
N GLY A 157 -10.96 25.67 -15.07
CA GLY A 157 -11.89 25.07 -14.10
C GLY A 157 -12.77 26.05 -13.32
N ARG A 158 -12.98 27.29 -13.82
CA ARG A 158 -13.73 28.36 -13.10
C ARG A 158 -15.24 28.16 -13.09
N ALA A 159 -15.86 28.00 -14.26
CA ALA A 159 -17.31 27.84 -14.38
C ALA A 159 -17.74 26.39 -14.13
N GLN A 160 -16.93 25.45 -14.62
CA GLN A 160 -17.10 24.01 -14.44
C GLN A 160 -15.72 23.39 -14.25
N SER A 161 -15.62 22.32 -13.47
CA SER A 161 -14.39 21.52 -13.36
C SER A 161 -13.86 21.14 -14.74
N PHE A 162 -12.56 21.36 -14.95
CA PHE A 162 -11.88 20.93 -16.16
C PHE A 162 -11.30 19.53 -15.91
N THR A 163 -11.84 18.53 -16.59
CA THR A 163 -11.43 17.13 -16.42
C THR A 163 -10.85 16.58 -17.70
N VAL A 164 -9.68 15.93 -17.60
CA VAL A 164 -9.04 15.20 -18.69
C VAL A 164 -9.00 13.73 -18.32
N GLN A 165 -9.70 12.90 -19.11
CA GLN A 165 -9.58 11.44 -19.04
C GLN A 165 -8.35 11.02 -19.85
N LEU A 166 -7.54 10.12 -19.26
CA LEU A 166 -6.29 9.65 -19.82
C LEU A 166 -6.42 8.19 -20.21
N ASN A 167 -5.94 7.85 -21.41
CA ASN A 167 -5.77 6.46 -21.79
C ASN A 167 -4.59 5.86 -21.00
N PRO A 168 -4.58 4.53 -20.76
CA PRO A 168 -3.48 3.90 -20.02
C PRO A 168 -2.18 3.75 -20.83
N TRP A 169 -2.17 4.15 -22.09
CA TRP A 169 -1.03 4.07 -22.99
C TRP A 169 -0.45 5.48 -23.24
N LEU A 170 -0.42 5.90 -24.51
CA LEU A 170 0.12 7.20 -24.92
C LEU A 170 -0.99 8.24 -25.03
N ASN A 171 -0.88 9.30 -24.23
CA ASN A 171 -1.71 10.49 -24.33
C ASN A 171 -0.92 11.62 -25.00
N ALA A 172 -1.48 12.24 -26.03
CA ALA A 172 -0.90 13.40 -26.70
C ALA A 172 -1.80 14.62 -26.54
N LEU A 173 -1.32 15.66 -25.86
CA LEU A 173 -2.03 16.93 -25.71
C LEU A 173 -1.62 17.93 -26.79
N ILE A 174 -2.54 18.24 -27.70
CA ILE A 174 -2.30 19.09 -28.87
C ILE A 174 -3.12 20.38 -28.76
N GLY A 175 -2.55 21.51 -29.19
CA GLY A 175 -3.24 22.80 -29.21
C GLY A 175 -2.30 23.97 -29.42
N GLY A 176 -2.84 25.16 -29.71
CA GLY A 176 -2.07 26.38 -29.95
C GLY A 176 -1.27 26.89 -28.74
N ARG A 177 -0.45 27.93 -28.93
CA ARG A 177 0.26 28.57 -27.82
C ARG A 177 -0.74 29.18 -26.83
N GLY A 178 -0.47 29.05 -25.53
CA GLY A 178 -1.32 29.65 -24.48
C GLY A 178 -2.55 28.84 -24.09
N THR A 179 -2.82 27.69 -24.72
CA THR A 179 -4.00 26.85 -24.39
C THR A 179 -3.91 26.06 -23.07
N GLY A 180 -2.89 26.32 -22.24
CA GLY A 180 -2.76 25.67 -20.93
C GLY A 180 -2.15 24.26 -20.89
N LYS A 181 -1.61 23.74 -22.01
CA LYS A 181 -0.98 22.40 -22.06
C LYS A 181 0.12 22.20 -21.01
N SER A 182 1.08 23.12 -20.94
CA SER A 182 2.16 23.07 -19.94
C SER A 182 1.62 23.28 -18.53
N THR A 183 0.64 24.16 -18.36
CA THR A 183 -0.04 24.39 -17.09
C THR A 183 -0.66 23.10 -16.54
N LEU A 184 -1.28 22.27 -17.39
CA LEU A 184 -1.84 20.98 -16.98
C LEU A 184 -0.76 20.04 -16.41
N VAL A 185 0.40 19.98 -17.06
CA VAL A 185 1.53 19.15 -16.60
C VAL A 185 2.06 19.63 -15.26
N GLU A 186 2.15 20.95 -15.05
CA GLU A 186 2.57 21.50 -13.75
C GLU A 186 1.50 21.31 -12.66
N PHE A 187 0.20 21.39 -12.99
CA PHE A 187 -0.86 21.08 -12.03
C PHE A 187 -0.86 19.61 -11.64
N LEU A 188 -0.62 18.70 -12.59
CA LEU A 188 -0.37 17.29 -12.30
C LEU A 188 0.84 17.13 -11.36
N ARG A 189 1.93 17.88 -11.59
CA ARG A 189 3.11 17.88 -10.71
C ARG A 189 2.77 18.27 -9.28
N ILE A 190 2.00 19.34 -9.09
CA ILE A 190 1.57 19.82 -7.77
C ILE A 190 0.66 18.79 -7.10
N ALA A 191 -0.33 18.26 -7.83
CA ALA A 191 -1.23 17.22 -7.33
C ALA A 191 -0.47 15.97 -6.87
N MET A 192 0.56 15.59 -7.61
CA MET A 192 1.45 14.45 -7.31
C MET A 192 2.59 14.78 -6.33
N ARG A 193 2.64 16.01 -5.78
CA ARG A 193 3.69 16.50 -4.85
C ARG A 193 5.12 16.40 -5.39
N ARG A 194 5.33 16.51 -6.71
CA ARG A 194 6.63 16.31 -7.37
C ARG A 194 7.44 17.60 -7.58
N GLU A 195 7.26 18.59 -6.72
CA GLU A 195 7.85 19.92 -6.89
C GLU A 195 9.32 19.97 -6.43
N ALA A 196 9.70 19.12 -5.48
CA ALA A 196 11.08 19.00 -5.02
C ALA A 196 12.04 18.49 -6.13
N GLU A 197 11.50 17.87 -7.19
CA GLU A 197 12.25 17.33 -8.32
C GLU A 197 12.60 18.41 -9.37
N ILE A 198 12.12 19.64 -9.19
CA ILE A 198 12.40 20.76 -10.09
C ILE A 198 13.86 21.22 -9.87
N PRO A 199 14.70 21.28 -10.93
CA PRO A 199 16.04 21.85 -10.83
C PRO A 199 16.01 23.29 -10.34
N GLU A 200 17.00 23.70 -9.54
CA GLU A 200 17.09 25.05 -8.96
C GLU A 200 16.92 26.16 -10.00
N ALA A 201 17.56 25.98 -11.16
CA ALA A 201 17.50 26.90 -12.29
C ALA A 201 16.09 27.10 -12.90
N LEU A 202 15.11 26.25 -12.57
CA LEU A 202 13.73 26.33 -13.06
C LEU A 202 12.72 26.64 -11.96
N LYS A 203 13.12 26.65 -10.68
CA LYS A 203 12.19 26.88 -9.57
C LYS A 203 11.47 28.22 -9.68
N ALA A 204 12.21 29.30 -10.00
CA ALA A 204 11.61 30.63 -10.17
C ALA A 204 10.55 30.66 -11.28
N ASP A 205 10.85 30.06 -12.43
CA ASP A 205 9.93 30.02 -13.58
C ASP A 205 8.64 29.25 -13.29
N LEU A 206 8.72 28.23 -12.43
CA LEU A 206 7.61 27.34 -12.11
C LEU A 206 6.86 27.74 -10.84
N LEU A 207 7.42 28.63 -10.00
CA LEU A 207 6.81 29.08 -8.75
C LEU A 207 5.41 29.68 -8.94
N LYS A 208 5.20 30.37 -10.06
CA LYS A 208 3.89 30.94 -10.43
C LYS A 208 2.77 29.90 -10.47
N TYR A 209 3.07 28.64 -10.81
CA TYR A 209 2.09 27.56 -10.86
C TYR A 209 1.56 27.16 -9.48
N ARG A 210 2.32 27.42 -8.42
CA ARG A 210 1.95 27.16 -7.01
C ARG A 210 1.43 28.42 -6.29
N THR A 211 1.48 29.58 -6.94
CA THR A 211 1.20 30.86 -6.28
C THR A 211 -0.28 31.22 -6.42
N VAL A 212 -0.93 31.49 -5.28
CA VAL A 212 -2.27 32.07 -5.24
C VAL A 212 -2.15 33.55 -5.56
N TYR A 213 -2.82 34.01 -6.63
CA TYR A 213 -2.71 35.41 -7.02
C TYR A 213 -3.36 36.33 -5.97
N ALA A 214 -2.68 37.42 -5.62
CA ALA A 214 -3.21 38.44 -4.72
C ALA A 214 -4.04 39.50 -5.44
N ASN A 215 -3.59 39.91 -6.63
CA ASN A 215 -4.23 40.94 -7.45
C ASN A 215 -4.12 40.60 -8.96
N ARG A 216 -4.65 41.45 -9.85
CA ARG A 216 -4.68 41.18 -11.29
C ARG A 216 -3.29 41.20 -11.94
N ASP A 217 -2.34 41.92 -11.37
CA ASP A 217 -0.98 42.10 -11.92
C ASP A 217 0.01 41.02 -11.44
N ASP A 218 -0.41 40.16 -10.51
CA ASP A 218 0.35 39.01 -10.03
C ASP A 218 0.42 37.90 -11.10
N ASP A 219 1.54 37.18 -11.18
CA ASP A 219 1.75 36.07 -12.09
C ASP A 219 1.16 34.74 -11.59
N GLY A 220 0.68 34.69 -10.34
CA GLY A 220 0.05 33.52 -9.75
C GLY A 220 -1.13 32.99 -10.58
N VAL A 221 -1.20 31.67 -10.73
CA VAL A 221 -2.25 31.00 -11.53
C VAL A 221 -3.29 30.27 -10.68
N LEU A 222 -3.17 30.31 -9.35
CA LEU A 222 -4.08 29.64 -8.43
C LEU A 222 -5.01 30.64 -7.73
N THR A 223 -6.16 30.17 -7.29
CA THR A 223 -7.04 30.88 -6.35
C THR A 223 -6.97 30.21 -4.98
N LYS A 224 -7.56 30.83 -3.96
CA LYS A 224 -7.69 30.21 -2.63
C LYS A 224 -8.52 28.92 -2.68
N ASP A 225 -9.47 28.84 -3.60
CA ASP A 225 -10.40 27.71 -3.75
C ASP A 225 -9.92 26.66 -4.76
N THR A 226 -8.71 26.82 -5.31
CA THR A 226 -8.19 25.86 -6.29
C THR A 226 -8.14 24.46 -5.69
N ARG A 227 -8.63 23.48 -6.45
CA ARG A 227 -8.52 22.07 -6.14
C ARG A 227 -8.00 21.29 -7.34
N PHE A 228 -7.03 20.43 -7.10
CA PHE A 228 -6.59 19.42 -8.04
C PHE A 228 -6.95 18.04 -7.51
N MET A 229 -7.48 17.19 -8.37
CA MET A 229 -7.76 15.79 -8.09
C MET A 229 -7.17 14.94 -9.21
N VAL A 230 -6.41 13.92 -8.88
CA VAL A 230 -5.89 12.94 -9.82
C VAL A 230 -6.47 11.58 -9.46
N THR A 231 -7.04 10.89 -10.43
CA THR A 231 -7.44 9.50 -10.25
C THR A 231 -6.30 8.60 -10.71
N TYR A 232 -5.79 7.78 -9.80
CA TYR A 232 -4.66 6.90 -10.01
C TYR A 232 -5.07 5.45 -9.75
N ARG A 233 -4.80 4.56 -10.69
CA ARG A 233 -5.00 3.11 -10.52
C ARG A 233 -3.69 2.43 -10.15
N LYS A 234 -3.72 1.63 -9.09
CA LYS A 234 -2.59 0.82 -8.62
C LYS A 234 -3.09 -0.54 -8.21
N ASP A 235 -2.55 -1.59 -8.83
CA ASP A 235 -2.84 -2.99 -8.48
C ASP A 235 -4.35 -3.29 -8.43
N HIS A 236 -5.10 -2.79 -9.42
CA HIS A 236 -6.55 -2.86 -9.56
C HIS A 236 -7.38 -2.00 -8.57
N ALA A 237 -6.78 -1.38 -7.57
CA ALA A 237 -7.42 -0.39 -6.72
C ALA A 237 -7.34 1.02 -7.33
N ARG A 238 -8.34 1.86 -7.07
CA ARG A 238 -8.42 3.24 -7.54
C ARG A 238 -8.24 4.20 -6.38
N PHE A 239 -7.41 5.22 -6.59
CA PHE A 239 -7.03 6.21 -5.61
C PHE A 239 -7.33 7.62 -6.12
N ARG A 240 -7.81 8.49 -5.23
CA ARG A 240 -7.92 9.93 -5.47
C ARG A 240 -6.81 10.63 -4.73
N LEU A 241 -5.98 11.34 -5.49
CA LEU A 241 -4.87 12.14 -4.99
C LEU A 241 -5.28 13.61 -5.07
N GLN A 242 -5.38 14.27 -3.92
CA GLN A 242 -5.99 15.60 -3.83
C GLN A 242 -4.99 16.65 -3.38
N TRP A 243 -5.21 17.89 -3.83
CA TRP A 243 -4.45 19.05 -3.39
C TRP A 243 -5.30 20.31 -3.40
N THR A 244 -5.10 21.14 -2.39
CA THR A 244 -5.57 22.52 -2.31
C THR A 244 -4.45 23.40 -1.75
N PRO A 245 -4.45 24.72 -2.02
CA PRO A 245 -3.50 25.66 -1.42
C PRO A 245 -3.55 25.69 0.10
N SER A 246 -4.73 25.51 0.71
CA SER A 246 -4.88 25.48 2.18
C SER A 246 -4.36 24.19 2.82
N GLY A 247 -4.29 23.09 2.06
CA GLY A 247 -3.95 21.77 2.59
C GLY A 247 -5.09 21.09 3.35
N GLU A 248 -6.27 21.69 3.41
CA GLU A 248 -7.45 21.17 4.14
C GLU A 248 -8.22 20.11 3.34
N VAL A 249 -7.51 19.12 2.80
CA VAL A 249 -8.11 17.99 2.08
C VAL A 249 -7.38 16.70 2.43
N ASP A 250 -8.10 15.57 2.42
CA ASP A 250 -7.46 14.27 2.51
C ASP A 250 -6.60 14.04 1.26
N PRO A 251 -5.26 13.96 1.40
CA PRO A 251 -4.37 13.94 0.25
C PRO A 251 -4.50 12.64 -0.56
N ILE A 252 -4.90 11.54 0.09
CA ILE A 252 -5.06 10.23 -0.52
C ILE A 252 -6.37 9.62 -0.03
N GLN A 253 -7.23 9.24 -0.98
CA GLN A 253 -8.40 8.42 -0.73
C GLN A 253 -8.37 7.17 -1.62
N GLU A 254 -8.94 6.07 -1.14
CA GLU A 254 -9.08 4.81 -1.88
C GLU A 254 -10.57 4.51 -2.10
N GLU A 255 -10.90 4.01 -3.29
CA GLU A 255 -12.24 3.56 -3.64
C GLU A 255 -12.51 2.20 -2.98
N ARG A 256 -13.54 2.15 -2.14
CA ARG A 256 -14.02 0.93 -1.50
C ARG A 256 -14.94 0.15 -2.44
N ALA A 257 -15.19 -1.12 -2.09
CA ALA A 257 -16.06 -2.01 -2.87
C ALA A 257 -17.51 -1.49 -3.00
N ASP A 258 -17.97 -0.63 -2.09
CA ASP A 258 -19.29 0.02 -2.12
C ASP A 258 -19.31 1.31 -2.98
N GLY A 259 -18.19 1.66 -3.63
CA GLY A 259 -18.03 2.87 -4.43
C GLY A 259 -17.76 4.14 -3.61
N THR A 260 -17.66 4.04 -2.29
CA THR A 260 -17.32 5.17 -1.42
C THR A 260 -15.81 5.41 -1.38
N TRP A 261 -15.41 6.63 -1.06
CA TRP A 261 -14.00 7.02 -0.96
C TRP A 261 -13.62 7.19 0.51
N ALA A 262 -12.54 6.54 0.93
CA ALA A 262 -12.05 6.60 2.30
C ALA A 262 -10.60 7.08 2.35
N ARG A 263 -10.29 7.93 3.33
CA ARG A 263 -8.91 8.37 3.60
C ARG A 263 -8.01 7.17 3.88
N VAL A 264 -6.81 7.21 3.32
CA VAL A 264 -5.73 6.26 3.60
C VAL A 264 -4.44 6.98 3.88
N GLU A 265 -3.62 6.41 4.76
CA GLU A 265 -2.34 6.99 5.18
C GLU A 265 -1.18 6.61 4.24
N GLY A 266 -0.08 7.35 4.37
CA GLY A 266 1.20 7.06 3.71
C GLY A 266 1.72 8.19 2.84
N ASP A 267 2.99 8.08 2.44
CA ASP A 267 3.62 9.08 1.60
C ASP A 267 3.18 8.95 0.14
N LEU A 268 2.69 10.05 -0.44
CA LEU A 268 2.15 10.08 -1.79
C LEU A 268 3.24 9.78 -2.84
N GLN A 269 4.45 10.31 -2.66
CA GLN A 269 5.53 10.14 -3.63
C GLN A 269 6.03 8.68 -3.67
N GLN A 270 6.06 8.00 -2.53
CA GLN A 270 6.45 6.59 -2.47
C GLN A 270 5.34 5.66 -2.98
N ARG A 271 4.08 5.93 -2.61
CA ARG A 271 2.96 5.06 -2.98
C ARG A 271 2.60 5.14 -4.46
N PHE A 272 2.75 6.33 -5.07
CA PHE A 272 2.32 6.63 -6.44
C PHE A 272 3.50 7.18 -7.27
N PRO A 273 4.35 6.28 -7.80
CA PRO A 273 5.51 6.70 -8.58
C PRO A 273 5.08 7.31 -9.91
N VAL A 274 5.53 8.53 -10.18
CA VAL A 274 5.32 9.22 -11.45
C VAL A 274 6.56 10.05 -11.75
N ARG A 275 6.94 10.12 -13.03
CA ARG A 275 8.02 10.98 -13.51
C ARG A 275 7.43 12.07 -14.37
N ILE A 276 7.71 13.33 -14.01
CA ILE A 276 7.18 14.48 -14.72
C ILE A 276 8.37 15.35 -15.13
N TYR A 277 8.49 15.55 -16.45
CA TYR A 277 9.55 16.36 -17.04
C TYR A 277 8.95 17.55 -17.77
N SER A 278 9.28 18.75 -17.31
CA SER A 278 8.86 19.99 -17.98
C SER A 278 9.73 20.24 -19.22
N GLN A 279 9.23 21.03 -20.18
CA GLN A 279 9.94 21.29 -21.46
C GLN A 279 11.40 21.76 -21.26
N LYS A 280 11.62 22.72 -20.35
CA LYS A 280 12.97 23.22 -20.04
C LYS A 280 13.83 22.21 -19.24
N GLN A 281 13.19 21.29 -18.52
CA GLN A 281 13.87 20.31 -17.66
C GLN A 281 14.58 19.24 -18.50
N ILE A 282 13.95 18.76 -19.58
CA ILE A 282 14.57 17.79 -20.50
C ILE A 282 15.85 18.39 -21.11
N PHE A 283 15.80 19.66 -21.52
CA PHE A 283 16.96 20.36 -22.05
C PHE A 283 18.08 20.52 -21.01
N GLN A 284 17.74 20.80 -19.75
CA GLN A 284 18.73 20.87 -18.67
C GLN A 284 19.33 19.51 -18.33
N LEU A 285 18.51 18.44 -18.32
CA LEU A 285 18.96 17.07 -18.13
C LEU A 285 20.02 16.67 -19.17
N ALA A 286 19.80 17.01 -20.44
CA ALA A 286 20.75 16.74 -21.51
C ALA A 286 22.10 17.48 -21.34
N LYS A 287 22.12 18.62 -20.64
CA LYS A 287 23.34 19.40 -20.39
C LYS A 287 24.14 18.94 -19.17
N ALA A 288 23.55 18.15 -18.28
CA ALA A 288 24.16 17.76 -17.02
C ALA A 288 24.28 16.22 -16.94
N PRO A 289 25.45 15.64 -17.25
CA PRO A 289 25.63 14.18 -17.26
C PRO A 289 25.26 13.50 -15.94
N LEU A 290 25.52 14.17 -14.81
CA LEU A 290 25.19 13.68 -13.46
C LEU A 290 23.67 13.66 -13.16
N ALA A 291 22.86 14.41 -13.93
CA ALA A 291 21.41 14.44 -13.70
C ALA A 291 20.75 13.12 -14.09
N LEU A 292 21.34 12.35 -15.02
CA LEU A 292 20.88 11.00 -15.35
C LEU A 292 21.16 10.01 -14.22
N LEU A 293 22.25 10.17 -13.46
CA LEU A 293 22.55 9.30 -12.32
C LEU A 293 21.46 9.40 -11.25
N ARG A 294 20.89 10.58 -11.02
CA ARG A 294 19.75 10.74 -10.10
C ARG A 294 18.55 9.88 -10.51
N ILE A 295 18.28 9.79 -11.82
CA ILE A 295 17.19 8.96 -12.35
C ILE A 295 17.47 7.45 -12.13
N VAL A 296 18.74 7.06 -12.18
CA VAL A 296 19.19 5.70 -11.89
C VAL A 296 19.08 5.42 -10.38
N ASP A 297 19.50 6.35 -9.54
CA ASP A 297 19.45 6.23 -8.08
C ASP A 297 18.02 6.06 -7.54
N ASP A 298 17.04 6.66 -8.22
CA ASP A 298 15.62 6.53 -7.90
C ASP A 298 15.02 5.18 -8.35
N ALA A 299 15.77 4.34 -9.07
CA ALA A 299 15.28 3.04 -9.48
C ALA A 299 15.09 2.13 -8.25
N PRO A 300 13.99 1.37 -8.17
CA PRO A 300 13.74 0.46 -7.04
C PRO A 300 14.88 -0.53 -6.77
N LYS A 301 15.62 -0.92 -7.83
CA LYS A 301 16.79 -1.81 -7.74
C LYS A 301 17.97 -1.21 -6.97
N VAL A 302 18.13 0.11 -6.98
CA VAL A 302 19.21 0.80 -6.24
C VAL A 302 18.85 0.91 -4.75
N GLY A 303 17.56 1.02 -4.44
CA GLY A 303 17.09 1.01 -3.05
C GLY A 303 17.59 2.22 -2.24
N ARG A 304 17.76 3.38 -2.88
CA ARG A 304 18.32 4.59 -2.27
C ARG A 304 17.57 5.01 -1.00
N HIS A 305 16.26 4.86 -0.92
CA HIS A 305 15.49 5.18 0.29
C HIS A 305 15.95 4.36 1.50
N ALA A 306 16.05 3.04 1.35
CA ALA A 306 16.53 2.14 2.42
C ALA A 306 18.00 2.42 2.78
N TRP A 307 18.79 2.95 1.84
CA TRP A 307 20.12 3.45 2.13
C TRP A 307 20.09 4.76 2.92
N GLU A 308 19.24 5.72 2.55
CA GLU A 308 19.08 7.00 3.24
C GLU A 308 18.52 6.84 4.66
N GLU A 309 17.62 5.90 4.89
CA GLU A 309 17.15 5.53 6.23
C GLU A 309 18.29 5.03 7.10
N ARG A 310 19.05 4.03 6.62
CA ARG A 310 20.23 3.51 7.33
C ARG A 310 21.28 4.61 7.57
N TRP A 311 21.48 5.49 6.60
CA TRP A 311 22.38 6.63 6.75
C TRP A 311 21.94 7.56 7.88
N LYS A 312 20.65 7.93 7.93
CA LYS A 312 20.09 8.77 9.00
C LYS A 312 20.14 8.09 10.36
N GLU A 313 19.91 6.79 10.41
CA GLU A 313 20.04 5.99 11.64
C GLU A 313 21.48 6.06 12.18
N GLU A 314 22.47 5.83 11.33
CA GLU A 314 23.88 5.90 11.72
C GLU A 314 24.33 7.34 12.05
N GLU A 315 23.83 8.35 11.33
CA GLU A 315 24.06 9.76 11.66
C GLU A 315 23.51 10.11 13.05
N THR A 316 22.28 9.68 13.33
CA THR A 316 21.65 9.87 14.65
C THR A 316 22.43 9.16 15.75
N ARG A 317 22.88 7.93 15.47
CA ARG A 317 23.72 7.15 16.40
C ARG A 317 25.05 7.84 16.67
N PHE A 318 25.70 8.37 15.65
CA PHE A 318 26.95 9.13 15.78
C PHE A 318 26.75 10.38 16.65
N LEU A 319 25.69 11.15 16.40
CA LEU A 319 25.38 12.34 17.21
C LEU A 319 25.10 11.97 18.67
N SER A 320 24.39 10.87 18.93
CA SER A 320 24.14 10.35 20.27
C SER A 320 25.44 9.96 20.98
N LEU A 321 26.34 9.24 20.30
CA LEU A 321 27.64 8.86 20.86
C LEU A 321 28.51 10.08 21.16
N ARG A 322 28.49 11.11 20.31
CA ARG A 322 29.19 12.37 20.58
C ARG A 322 28.62 13.11 21.78
N ALA A 323 27.31 13.07 21.98
CA ALA A 323 26.69 13.65 23.18
C ALA A 323 27.14 12.91 24.45
N LYS A 324 27.13 11.58 24.44
CA LYS A 324 27.64 10.75 25.56
C LYS A 324 29.11 10.99 25.84
N ALA A 325 29.95 11.13 24.81
CA ALA A 325 31.36 11.44 24.99
C ALA A 325 31.54 12.78 25.73
N ARG A 326 30.79 13.82 25.35
CA ARG A 326 30.82 15.12 26.05
C ARG A 326 30.35 15.03 27.50
N GLU A 327 29.33 14.22 27.77
CA GLU A 327 28.84 13.98 29.13
C GLU A 327 29.90 13.31 30.00
N ILE A 328 30.58 12.27 29.46
CA ILE A 328 31.68 11.59 30.16
C ILE A 328 32.84 12.55 30.39
N ASP A 329 33.25 13.34 29.39
CA ASP A 329 34.34 14.31 29.54
C ASP A 329 34.01 15.37 30.61
N ALA A 330 32.77 15.85 30.66
CA ALA A 330 32.32 16.76 31.72
C ALA A 330 32.35 16.09 33.10
N GLY A 331 31.92 14.84 33.22
CA GLY A 331 32.01 14.06 34.45
C GLY A 331 33.46 13.84 34.91
N LEU A 332 34.38 13.54 33.98
CA LEU A 332 35.80 13.39 34.27
C LEU A 332 36.43 14.71 34.74
N SER A 333 35.96 15.85 34.25
CA SER A 333 36.45 17.16 34.71
C SER A 333 36.12 17.46 36.18
N GLU A 334 35.10 16.80 36.74
CA GLU A 334 34.72 16.90 38.15
C GLU A 334 35.52 15.93 39.05
N GLU A 335 36.21 14.94 38.48
CA GLU A 335 36.99 13.94 39.24
C GLU A 335 38.04 14.59 40.17
N PRO A 336 38.85 15.58 39.74
CA PRO A 336 39.83 16.22 40.61
C PRO A 336 39.18 16.93 41.81
N ARG A 337 38.02 17.56 41.61
CA ARG A 337 37.27 18.24 42.70
C ARG A 337 36.77 17.22 43.71
N LEU A 338 36.11 16.16 43.25
CA LEU A 338 35.60 15.09 44.12
C LEU A 338 36.72 14.36 44.87
N ARG A 339 37.86 14.12 44.22
CA ARG A 339 39.05 13.53 44.86
C ARG A 339 39.60 14.47 45.95
N GLY A 340 39.65 15.77 45.69
CA GLY A 340 40.03 16.77 46.70
C GLY A 340 39.07 16.82 47.90
N GLU A 341 37.75 16.80 47.64
CA GLU A 341 36.74 16.72 48.70
C GLU A 341 36.86 15.45 49.54
N LEU A 342 37.14 14.31 48.89
CA LEU A 342 37.40 13.05 49.57
C LEU A 342 38.64 13.14 50.47
N ASP A 343 39.73 13.73 49.98
CA ASP A 343 40.97 13.91 50.76
C ASP A 343 40.75 14.84 51.96
N ASP A 344 39.92 15.87 51.81
CA ASP A 344 39.54 16.77 52.91
C ASP A 344 38.66 16.06 53.95
N VAL A 345 37.68 15.27 53.52
CA VAL A 345 36.85 14.45 54.42
C VAL A 345 37.70 13.40 55.13
N THR A 346 38.64 12.77 54.42
CA THR A 346 39.56 11.78 54.99
C THR A 346 40.48 12.41 56.02
N ARG A 347 41.02 13.61 55.75
CA ARG A 347 41.80 14.37 56.73
C ARG A 347 40.97 14.77 57.95
N LYS A 348 39.71 15.21 57.74
CA LYS A 348 38.79 15.50 58.86
C LYS A 348 38.57 14.25 59.71
N LEU A 349 38.31 13.09 59.09
CA LEU A 349 38.16 11.81 59.79
C LEU A 349 39.42 11.47 60.61
N ALA A 350 40.62 11.60 60.04
CA ALA A 350 41.87 11.34 60.76
C ALA A 350 42.10 12.30 61.95
N VAL A 351 41.73 13.58 61.81
CA VAL A 351 41.76 14.54 62.92
C VAL A 351 40.74 14.17 63.99
N PHE A 352 39.53 13.75 63.60
CA PHE A 352 38.51 13.26 64.53
C PHE A 352 38.94 12.00 65.27
N GLU A 353 39.65 11.08 64.61
CA GLU A 353 40.18 9.86 65.23
C GLU A 353 41.34 10.16 66.20
N SER A 354 42.23 11.10 65.86
CA SER A 354 43.38 11.46 66.71
C SER A 354 43.02 12.33 67.93
N ALA A 355 41.89 13.05 67.91
CA ALA A 355 41.44 13.91 69.00
C ALA A 355 40.79 13.17 70.21
N GLY A 356 41.04 11.86 70.38
CA GLY A 356 40.53 11.07 71.51
C GLY A 356 39.07 10.62 71.39
N HIS A 357 38.41 10.89 70.26
CA HIS A 357 37.04 10.43 69.98
C HIS A 357 36.97 9.09 69.25
N ALA A 358 38.11 8.48 68.89
CA ALA A 358 38.16 7.14 68.28
C ALA A 358 37.49 6.06 69.15
N GLU A 359 37.63 6.13 70.48
CA GLU A 359 36.94 5.20 71.40
C GLU A 359 35.42 5.41 71.41
N VAL A 360 34.96 6.67 71.33
CA VAL A 360 33.52 6.99 71.26
C VAL A 360 32.93 6.55 69.92
N LEU A 361 33.65 6.75 68.81
CA LEU A 361 33.22 6.32 67.48
C LEU A 361 33.24 4.79 67.35
N ASN A 362 34.28 4.11 67.85
CA ASN A 362 34.29 2.64 67.90
C ASN A 362 33.18 2.10 68.81
N GLY A 363 32.92 2.76 69.94
CA GLY A 363 31.79 2.45 70.82
C GLY A 363 30.44 2.65 70.12
N PHE A 364 30.27 3.73 69.35
CA PHE A 364 29.07 4.03 68.58
C PHE A 364 28.88 3.04 67.43
N GLN A 365 29.89 2.78 66.60
CA GLN A 365 29.84 1.82 65.51
C GLN A 365 29.60 0.39 66.04
N LYS A 366 30.20 0.01 67.16
CA LYS A 366 29.95 -1.28 67.82
C LYS A 366 28.52 -1.36 68.30
N ARG A 367 27.99 -0.33 68.97
CA ARG A 367 26.59 -0.29 69.40
C ARG A 367 25.61 -0.28 68.24
N GLN A 368 25.92 0.43 67.15
CA GLN A 368 25.09 0.46 65.93
C GLN A 368 25.08 -0.91 65.23
N ARG A 369 26.22 -1.60 65.15
CA ARG A 369 26.28 -2.98 64.63
C ARG A 369 25.52 -3.95 65.54
N GLN A 370 25.63 -3.80 66.86
CA GLN A 370 24.86 -4.60 67.82
C GLN A 370 23.36 -4.35 67.67
N GLN A 371 22.93 -3.09 67.53
CA GLN A 371 21.55 -2.72 67.29
C GLN A 371 21.02 -3.32 66.00
N HIS A 372 21.73 -3.16 64.88
CA HIS A 372 21.32 -3.77 63.61
C HIS A 372 21.29 -5.29 63.67
N ALA A 373 22.21 -5.95 64.37
CA ALA A 373 22.20 -7.40 64.54
C ALA A 373 20.98 -7.87 65.38
N VAL A 374 20.63 -7.14 66.44
CA VAL A 374 19.46 -7.42 67.29
C VAL A 374 18.15 -7.15 66.54
N GLU A 375 18.09 -6.07 65.75
CA GLU A 375 16.95 -5.75 64.89
C GLU A 375 16.75 -6.79 63.78
N ALA A 376 17.83 -7.16 63.07
CA ALA A 376 17.79 -8.19 62.02
C ALA A 376 17.39 -9.56 62.60
N TRP A 377 17.94 -9.93 63.76
CA TRP A 377 17.55 -11.16 64.45
C TRP A 377 16.08 -11.12 64.87
N GLY A 378 15.61 -10.05 65.51
CA GLY A 378 14.21 -9.89 65.90
C GLY A 378 13.24 -9.93 64.71
N THR A 379 13.63 -9.35 63.58
CA THR A 379 12.82 -9.35 62.35
C THR A 379 12.77 -10.73 61.70
N SER A 380 13.85 -11.53 61.79
CA SER A 380 13.93 -12.85 61.16
C SER A 380 12.87 -13.85 61.62
N TRP A 381 12.34 -13.66 62.84
CA TRP A 381 11.32 -14.53 63.43
C TRP A 381 10.04 -13.79 63.81
N ALA A 382 9.90 -12.51 63.46
CA ALA A 382 8.74 -11.68 63.79
C ALA A 382 7.43 -12.18 63.16
N ASP A 383 7.50 -12.84 62.01
CA ASP A 383 6.33 -13.36 61.28
C ASP A 383 6.12 -14.86 61.50
N SER A 384 6.88 -15.48 62.43
CA SER A 384 6.83 -16.93 62.65
C SER A 384 5.43 -17.41 63.07
N GLY A 385 4.71 -16.61 63.87
CA GLY A 385 3.33 -16.95 64.27
C GLY A 385 2.36 -16.94 63.08
N GLU A 386 2.51 -16.01 62.15
CA GLU A 386 1.72 -15.95 60.92
C GLU A 386 2.06 -17.11 59.97
N ARG A 387 3.34 -17.46 59.82
CA ARG A 387 3.77 -18.64 59.05
C ARG A 387 3.19 -19.94 59.61
N ILE A 388 3.14 -20.10 60.93
CA ILE A 388 2.52 -21.28 61.56
C ILE A 388 1.02 -21.32 61.28
N ARG A 389 0.33 -20.18 61.32
CA ARG A 389 -1.10 -20.08 60.96
C ARG A 389 -1.35 -20.43 59.49
N GLN A 390 -0.53 -19.92 58.59
CA GLN A 390 -0.65 -20.21 57.16
C GLN A 390 -0.43 -21.71 56.88
N LEU A 391 0.59 -22.31 57.48
CA LEU A 391 0.87 -23.74 57.36
C LEU A 391 -0.30 -24.59 57.89
N ALA A 392 -0.94 -24.16 58.98
CA ALA A 392 -2.15 -24.78 59.50
C ALA A 392 -3.39 -24.58 58.58
N GLY A 393 -3.43 -23.52 57.78
CA GLY A 393 -4.49 -23.31 56.78
C GLY A 393 -4.29 -24.16 55.52
N GLU A 394 -3.04 -24.38 55.09
CA GLU A 394 -2.72 -25.08 53.84
C GLU A 394 -2.73 -26.62 53.96
N LEU A 395 -2.38 -27.17 55.13
CA LEU A 395 -2.18 -28.61 55.30
C LEU A 395 -3.44 -29.42 55.60
N PHE A 396 -4.51 -28.78 56.07
CA PHE A 396 -5.71 -29.48 56.53
C PHE A 396 -6.92 -29.14 55.64
N PRO A 397 -7.41 -30.10 54.83
CA PRO A 397 -8.51 -29.84 53.91
C PRO A 397 -9.84 -29.64 54.65
N ASP A 398 -10.76 -28.92 53.99
CA ASP A 398 -12.15 -28.80 54.43
C ASP A 398 -12.82 -30.18 54.59
N PRO A 399 -13.85 -30.29 55.45
CA PRO A 399 -14.59 -31.54 55.63
C PRO A 399 -15.15 -32.03 54.28
N LEU A 400 -15.10 -33.34 54.06
CA LEU A 400 -15.63 -33.97 52.86
C LEU A 400 -17.13 -33.64 52.71
N ASP A 401 -17.52 -33.07 51.57
CA ASP A 401 -18.91 -32.69 51.33
C ASP A 401 -19.80 -33.93 51.23
N ALA A 402 -20.76 -34.02 52.15
CA ALA A 402 -21.74 -35.11 52.22
C ALA A 402 -22.65 -35.16 50.98
N SER A 403 -22.79 -34.06 50.23
CA SER A 403 -23.58 -34.01 49.00
C SER A 403 -22.98 -34.81 47.84
N ALA A 404 -21.68 -35.14 47.92
CA ALA A 404 -20.95 -35.91 46.92
C ALA A 404 -21.04 -37.43 47.11
N LEU A 405 -21.72 -37.91 48.17
CA LEU A 405 -21.85 -39.32 48.53
C LEU A 405 -23.32 -39.73 48.64
N ASP A 406 -23.67 -40.96 48.25
CA ASP A 406 -25.01 -41.50 48.47
C ASP A 406 -25.06 -42.18 49.85
N LEU A 407 -25.46 -41.43 50.87
CA LEU A 407 -25.54 -41.90 52.25
C LEU A 407 -26.57 -43.03 52.48
N GLY A 408 -27.37 -43.39 51.47
CA GLY A 408 -28.20 -44.60 51.46
C GLY A 408 -27.44 -45.90 51.16
N SER A 409 -26.23 -45.81 50.59
CA SER A 409 -25.33 -46.93 50.36
C SER A 409 -24.50 -47.23 51.63
N PRO A 410 -24.47 -48.48 52.14
CA PRO A 410 -23.67 -48.84 53.32
C PRO A 410 -22.18 -48.57 53.17
N GLN A 411 -21.65 -48.59 51.94
CA GLN A 411 -20.24 -48.36 51.66
C GLN A 411 -19.89 -46.87 51.74
N ASP A 412 -20.76 -46.00 51.22
CA ASP A 412 -20.57 -44.55 51.21
C ASP A 412 -20.79 -43.96 52.60
N ALA A 413 -21.76 -44.48 53.37
CA ALA A 413 -21.96 -44.10 54.77
C ALA A 413 -20.73 -44.41 55.64
N MET A 414 -20.12 -45.59 55.46
CA MET A 414 -18.92 -45.98 56.20
C MET A 414 -17.67 -45.19 55.76
N LEU A 415 -17.59 -44.80 54.48
CA LEU A 415 -16.54 -43.93 53.97
C LEU A 415 -16.65 -42.51 54.56
N HIS A 416 -17.86 -41.95 54.60
CA HIS A 416 -18.14 -40.64 55.19
C HIS A 416 -17.81 -40.62 56.69
N GLU A 417 -18.19 -41.65 57.45
CA GLU A 417 -17.86 -41.76 58.87
C GLU A 417 -16.34 -41.82 59.12
N ARG A 418 -15.60 -42.61 58.32
CA ARG A 418 -14.13 -42.68 58.40
C ARG A 418 -13.46 -41.36 58.00
N ALA A 419 -13.99 -40.69 56.97
CA ALA A 419 -13.51 -39.39 56.53
C ALA A 419 -13.74 -38.31 57.60
N GLN A 420 -14.90 -38.33 58.27
CA GLN A 420 -15.17 -37.43 59.40
C GLN A 420 -14.27 -37.70 60.61
N ALA A 421 -14.02 -38.96 60.96
CA ALA A 421 -13.10 -39.31 62.05
C ALA A 421 -11.66 -38.88 61.76
N ALA A 422 -11.19 -39.04 60.51
CA ALA A 422 -9.90 -38.54 60.06
C ALA A 422 -9.85 -37.00 60.09
N HIS A 423 -10.91 -36.33 59.63
CA HIS A 423 -10.99 -34.87 59.67
C HIS A 423 -10.99 -34.33 61.10
N GLN A 424 -11.70 -34.94 62.05
CA GLN A 424 -11.66 -34.57 63.47
C GLN A 424 -10.26 -34.72 64.08
N SER A 425 -9.53 -35.78 63.69
CA SER A 425 -8.14 -35.98 64.12
C SER A 425 -7.20 -34.93 63.56
N LEU A 426 -7.38 -34.55 62.28
CA LEU A 426 -6.64 -33.46 61.65
C LEU A 426 -6.99 -32.09 62.24
N ASP A 427 -8.25 -31.87 62.62
CA ASP A 427 -8.71 -30.63 63.24
C ASP A 427 -8.13 -30.43 64.64
N ALA A 428 -7.97 -31.52 65.41
CA ALA A 428 -7.24 -31.48 66.68
C ALA A 428 -5.77 -31.04 66.50
N ILE A 429 -5.11 -31.47 65.42
CA ILE A 429 -3.75 -31.03 65.08
C ILE A 429 -3.74 -29.55 64.64
N ARG A 430 -4.73 -29.12 63.86
CA ARG A 430 -4.92 -27.72 63.47
C ARG A 430 -5.05 -26.81 64.68
N LEU A 431 -5.86 -27.20 65.69
CA LEU A 431 -6.00 -26.46 66.94
C LEU A 431 -4.70 -26.40 67.75
N ALA A 432 -3.93 -27.49 67.79
CA ALA A 432 -2.62 -27.50 68.45
C ALA A 432 -1.61 -26.56 67.78
N LEU A 433 -1.61 -26.49 66.44
CA LEU A 433 -0.79 -25.55 65.68
C LEU A 433 -1.24 -24.09 65.88
N ALA A 434 -2.55 -23.84 65.97
CA ALA A 434 -3.08 -22.51 66.30
C ALA A 434 -2.63 -22.05 67.70
N GLU A 435 -2.61 -22.94 68.69
CA GLU A 435 -2.09 -22.64 70.03
C GLU A 435 -0.57 -22.40 70.02
N LEU A 436 0.19 -23.16 69.22
CA LEU A 436 1.63 -22.90 69.03
C LEU A 436 1.89 -21.54 68.36
N ALA A 437 1.09 -21.16 67.36
CA ALA A 437 1.14 -19.83 66.77
C ALA A 437 0.87 -18.73 67.82
N ARG A 438 -0.17 -18.90 68.65
CA ARG A 438 -0.51 -17.95 69.72
C ARG A 438 0.62 -17.79 70.74
N ARG A 439 1.23 -18.90 71.16
CA ARG A 439 2.41 -18.87 72.05
C ARG A 439 3.61 -18.20 71.39
N THR A 440 3.80 -18.39 70.09
CA THR A 440 4.87 -17.73 69.33
C THR A 440 4.64 -16.21 69.31
N ASP A 441 3.41 -15.76 69.09
CA ASP A 441 3.05 -14.33 69.16
C ASP A 441 3.28 -13.74 70.55
N GLU A 442 2.99 -14.48 71.63
CA GLU A 442 3.27 -14.05 73.00
C GLU A 442 4.78 -13.86 73.25
N VAL A 443 5.62 -14.76 72.72
CA VAL A 443 7.08 -14.65 72.82
C VAL A 443 7.59 -13.45 72.02
N ILE A 444 7.06 -13.22 70.81
CA ILE A 444 7.38 -12.04 69.99
C ILE A 444 6.98 -10.75 70.71
N ALA A 445 5.79 -10.73 71.31
CA ALA A 445 5.27 -9.56 72.02
C ALA A 445 6.10 -9.24 73.27
N ARG A 446 6.47 -10.26 74.07
CA ARG A 446 7.37 -10.09 75.23
C ARG A 446 8.74 -9.58 74.80
N TRP A 447 9.33 -10.14 73.76
CA TRP A 447 10.62 -9.68 73.23
C TRP A 447 10.58 -8.21 72.78
N LYS A 448 9.54 -7.77 72.08
CA LYS A 448 9.38 -6.36 71.70
C LYS A 448 9.31 -5.44 72.93
N LEU A 449 8.57 -5.86 73.95
CA LEU A 449 8.41 -5.11 75.20
C LEU A 449 9.72 -5.04 76.01
N ASP A 450 10.45 -6.16 76.14
CA ASP A 450 11.71 -6.24 76.86
C ASP A 450 12.84 -5.48 76.14
N ARG A 451 12.86 -5.51 74.79
CA ARG A 451 13.80 -4.76 73.96
C ARG A 451 13.59 -3.26 74.10
N ASP A 452 12.35 -2.79 73.98
CA ASP A 452 12.03 -1.36 74.04
C ASP A 452 12.16 -0.81 75.47
N GLY A 453 12.05 -1.66 76.50
CA GLY A 453 12.33 -1.33 77.91
C GLY A 453 13.82 -1.35 78.29
N SER A 454 14.70 -1.90 77.45
CA SER A 454 16.16 -1.97 77.67
C SER A 454 16.95 -0.92 76.86
N ALA A 455 16.26 -0.01 76.17
CA ALA A 455 16.84 1.04 75.33
C ALA A 455 17.28 2.28 76.12
#